data_AF-A0A7S2VQ61-F1
#
_entry.id   AF-A0A7S2VQ61-F1
#
_cell.length_a   1.000
_cell.length_b   1.000
_cell.length_c   1.000
_cell.angle_alpha   90.00
_cell.angle_beta   90.00
_cell.angle_gamma   90.00
#
_symmetry.space_group_name_H-M   'P 1'
#
loop_
_entity.id
_entity.type
_entity.pdbx_description
1 polymer ?
#
loop_
_entity_poly.entity_id
_entity_poly.type
_entity_poly.pdbx_seq_one_letter_code
_entity_poly.pdbx_strand_id
1 'polypeptide(L)'
;AATTTRAVQRRQLRMQKNIMDWYVPRGVTRPTYVTDGVDDEGKLQEHIVTLYRLGVPTFLEEAPRTPCMKLFVSLDAVVREECIPEGDGAKENFWNNLRDGVLHFALTAMAEEVRQLFGAKCESNLVAVFDASGYSPSQFANKLSMRINFVEIAVSGETARKARERFVAALDRAWAGVTYDWARHLEPVDHRAQQGD
;
A
#
# COMPACT_ATOMS: atom_id res chain seq x y z
N ALA A 1 -33.22 6.18 41.63
CA ALA A 1 -32.85 6.47 40.23
C ALA A 1 -31.43 5.96 40.01
N ALA A 2 -31.28 4.82 39.35
CA ALA A 2 -29.99 4.17 39.14
C ALA A 2 -29.46 4.53 37.75
N THR A 3 -28.31 5.17 37.69
CA THR A 3 -27.64 5.58 36.45
C THR A 3 -26.82 4.40 35.94
N THR A 4 -27.32 3.73 34.90
CA THR A 4 -26.63 2.64 34.20
C THR A 4 -25.44 3.19 33.43
N THR A 5 -24.22 3.01 33.94
CA THR A 5 -23.00 3.29 33.20
C THR A 5 -22.81 2.22 32.12
N ARG A 6 -23.21 2.55 30.89
CA ARG A 6 -22.97 1.72 29.70
C ARG A 6 -21.45 1.59 29.50
N ALA A 7 -20.93 0.38 29.66
CA ALA A 7 -19.58 0.05 29.21
C ALA A 7 -19.49 0.33 27.70
N VAL A 8 -18.67 1.31 27.32
CA VAL A 8 -18.32 1.54 25.91
C VAL A 8 -17.39 0.41 25.53
N GLN A 9 -17.94 -0.65 24.92
CA GLN A 9 -17.15 -1.58 24.12
C GLN A 9 -16.53 -0.79 22.97
N ARG A 10 -15.27 -0.38 23.11
CA ARG A 10 -14.46 0.09 21.99
C ARG A 10 -14.10 -1.13 21.14
N ARG A 11 -14.90 -1.36 20.10
CA ARG A 11 -14.49 -2.14 18.93
C ARG A 11 -13.74 -1.20 17.96
N GLN A 12 -12.78 -1.80 17.24
CA GLN A 12 -12.08 -1.34 16.02
C GLN A 12 -10.64 -0.83 16.25
N LEU A 13 -9.64 -1.16 15.42
CA LEU A 13 -9.68 -1.36 13.96
C LEU A 13 -8.99 -2.66 13.48
N ARG A 14 -9.73 -3.44 12.69
CA ARG A 14 -9.18 -4.44 11.78
C ARG A 14 -8.42 -3.71 10.66
N MET A 15 -7.31 -4.28 10.17
CA MET A 15 -6.90 -4.00 8.79
C MET A 15 -8.07 -4.44 7.91
N GLN A 16 -8.82 -3.49 7.38
CA GLN A 16 -9.91 -3.81 6.48
C GLN A 16 -9.32 -4.64 5.33
N LYS A 17 -9.97 -5.76 4.99
CA LYS A 17 -9.83 -6.41 3.67
C LYS A 17 -10.11 -5.44 2.51
N ASN A 18 -10.61 -4.25 2.84
CA ASN A 18 -10.72 -3.07 2.01
C ASN A 18 -9.73 -1.99 2.49
N ILE A 19 -8.41 -2.22 2.38
CA ILE A 19 -7.63 -1.06 1.91
C ILE A 19 -8.35 -0.68 0.63
N MET A 20 -8.91 0.52 0.57
CA MET A 20 -9.27 1.12 -0.71
C MET A 20 -7.95 1.16 -1.48
N ASP A 21 -7.68 0.06 -2.17
CA ASP A 21 -6.91 0.09 -3.37
C ASP A 21 -7.53 1.25 -4.14
N TRP A 22 -6.72 2.24 -4.53
CA TRP A 22 -7.22 3.33 -5.38
C TRP A 22 -7.81 2.76 -6.69
N TYR A 23 -7.58 1.47 -6.92
CA TYR A 23 -8.41 0.57 -7.69
C TYR A 23 -9.84 0.44 -7.16
N VAL A 24 -10.71 1.36 -7.59
CA VAL A 24 -12.06 0.94 -7.96
C VAL A 24 -11.88 -0.05 -9.11
N PRO A 25 -12.29 -1.34 -8.99
CA PRO A 25 -12.44 -2.16 -10.16
C PRO A 25 -13.43 -1.40 -11.03
N ARG A 26 -12.96 -0.79 -12.11
CA ARG A 26 -13.86 -0.31 -13.15
C ARG A 26 -14.49 -1.59 -13.70
N GLY A 27 -15.59 -2.00 -13.08
CA GLY A 27 -16.44 -3.05 -13.61
C GLY A 27 -16.65 -2.68 -15.06
N VAL A 28 -16.24 -3.59 -15.96
CA VAL A 28 -16.13 -3.39 -17.40
C VAL A 28 -17.33 -2.59 -17.87
N THR A 29 -17.18 -1.27 -17.91
CA THR A 29 -18.24 -0.39 -18.33
C THR A 29 -18.08 -0.46 -19.82
N ARG A 30 -19.05 -1.09 -20.51
CA ARG A 30 -19.07 -1.05 -21.97
C ARG A 30 -18.88 0.41 -22.37
N PRO A 31 -18.01 0.73 -23.32
CA PRO A 31 -17.87 2.10 -23.79
C PRO A 31 -19.27 2.59 -24.18
N THR A 32 -19.78 3.58 -23.45
CA THR A 32 -21.04 4.24 -23.76
C THR A 32 -20.69 5.59 -24.36
N TYR A 33 -21.19 5.86 -25.56
CA TYR A 33 -21.10 7.20 -26.13
C TYR A 33 -21.97 8.13 -25.30
N VAL A 34 -21.47 9.34 -25.04
CA VAL A 34 -22.28 10.43 -24.49
C VAL A 34 -22.86 11.15 -25.69
N THR A 35 -24.17 11.04 -25.88
CA THR A 35 -24.93 11.84 -26.85
C THR A 35 -25.75 12.87 -26.08
N ASP A 36 -25.88 14.08 -26.61
CA ASP A 36 -26.67 15.16 -25.98
C ASP A 36 -28.17 15.05 -26.34
N GLY A 37 -28.57 14.03 -27.11
CA GLY A 37 -29.96 13.76 -27.51
C GLY A 37 -30.12 12.60 -28.49
N VAL A 38 -31.38 12.25 -28.79
CA VAL A 38 -31.77 11.12 -29.66
C VAL A 38 -31.39 11.36 -31.13
N ASP A 39 -31.41 12.62 -31.59
CA ASP A 39 -31.02 12.99 -32.97
C ASP A 39 -29.50 12.83 -33.21
N ASP A 40 -28.70 12.99 -32.15
CA ASP A 40 -27.25 12.82 -32.22
C ASP A 40 -26.86 11.33 -32.31
N GLU A 41 -27.68 10.45 -31.75
CA GLU A 41 -27.46 9.00 -31.81
C GLU A 41 -27.65 8.46 -33.24
N GLY A 42 -28.65 8.97 -33.97
CA GLY A 42 -28.88 8.62 -35.37
C GLY A 42 -27.72 9.03 -36.29
N LYS A 43 -27.24 10.27 -36.14
CA LYS A 43 -26.08 10.78 -36.91
C LYS A 43 -24.78 10.05 -36.55
N LEU A 44 -24.58 9.76 -35.27
CA LEU A 44 -23.43 8.98 -34.81
C LEU A 44 -23.42 7.58 -35.45
N GLN A 45 -24.57 6.91 -35.50
CA GLN A 45 -24.68 5.58 -36.11
C GLN A 45 -24.38 5.63 -37.62
N GLU A 46 -24.84 6.66 -38.33
CA GLU A 46 -24.55 6.87 -39.75
C GLU A 46 -23.05 7.06 -40.01
N HIS A 47 -22.36 7.84 -39.15
CA HIS A 47 -20.92 8.04 -39.24
C HIS A 47 -20.12 6.77 -38.94
N ILE A 48 -20.53 5.99 -37.93
CA ILE A 48 -19.91 4.69 -37.64
C ILE A 48 -20.05 3.74 -38.84
N VAL A 49 -21.25 3.64 -39.43
CA VAL A 49 -21.45 2.79 -40.62
C VAL A 49 -20.59 3.27 -41.80
N THR A 50 -20.46 4.58 -41.98
CA THR A 50 -19.64 5.17 -43.06
C THR A 50 -18.17 4.84 -42.91
N LEU A 51 -17.63 5.01 -41.70
CA LEU A 51 -16.24 4.68 -41.38
C LEU A 51 -15.95 3.18 -41.55
N TYR A 52 -16.89 2.31 -41.13
CA TYR A 52 -16.78 0.87 -41.35
C TYR A 52 -16.72 0.51 -42.84
N ARG A 53 -17.55 1.13 -43.67
CA ARG A 53 -17.54 0.91 -45.14
C ARG A 53 -16.24 1.36 -45.80
N LEU A 54 -15.55 2.34 -45.23
CA LEU A 54 -14.24 2.81 -45.68
C LEU A 54 -13.10 1.91 -45.21
N GLY A 55 -13.38 0.81 -44.49
CA GLY A 55 -12.36 -0.06 -43.90
C GLY A 55 -11.61 0.58 -42.74
N VAL A 56 -12.11 1.71 -42.22
CA VAL A 56 -11.52 2.38 -41.06
C VAL A 56 -12.06 1.70 -39.81
N PRO A 57 -11.20 1.15 -38.92
CA PRO A 57 -11.65 0.57 -37.66
C PRO A 57 -12.38 1.64 -36.84
N THR A 58 -13.69 1.44 -36.62
CA THR A 58 -14.54 2.36 -35.85
C THR A 58 -14.44 2.18 -34.35
N PHE A 59 -13.88 1.04 -33.94
CA PHE A 59 -13.59 0.70 -32.56
C PHE A 59 -12.14 0.23 -32.51
N LEU A 60 -11.32 0.96 -31.76
CA LEU A 60 -10.07 0.43 -31.24
C LEU A 60 -10.43 -0.19 -29.90
N GLU A 61 -10.68 -1.51 -29.88
CA GLU A 61 -10.64 -2.23 -28.62
C GLU A 61 -9.19 -2.27 -28.19
N GLU A 62 -8.79 -1.28 -27.39
CA GLU A 62 -7.52 -1.35 -26.69
C GLU A 62 -7.65 -2.57 -25.78
N ALA A 63 -6.96 -3.66 -26.13
CA ALA A 63 -7.00 -4.90 -25.37
C ALA A 63 -6.88 -4.54 -23.89
N PRO A 64 -7.81 -5.00 -23.02
CA PRO A 64 -7.88 -4.53 -21.64
C PRO A 64 -6.50 -4.68 -21.01
N ARG A 65 -5.79 -3.56 -20.88
CA ARG A 65 -4.46 -3.57 -20.29
C ARG A 65 -4.68 -3.98 -18.86
N THR A 66 -4.08 -5.10 -18.44
CA THR A 66 -4.08 -5.46 -17.03
C THR A 66 -3.57 -4.24 -16.28
N PRO A 67 -4.35 -3.67 -15.36
CA PRO A 67 -3.96 -2.43 -14.70
C PRO A 67 -2.63 -2.68 -13.97
N CYS A 68 -1.58 -2.03 -14.47
CA CYS A 68 -0.29 -2.03 -13.82
C CYS A 68 -0.29 -0.99 -12.71
N MET A 69 0.27 -1.35 -11.56
CA MET A 69 0.44 -0.46 -10.43
C MET A 69 1.92 -0.39 -10.04
N LYS A 70 2.31 0.72 -9.40
CA LYS A 70 3.65 0.81 -8.79
C LYS A 70 3.76 -0.18 -7.65
N LEU A 71 4.91 -0.85 -7.55
CA LEU A 71 5.19 -1.75 -6.44
C LEU A 71 5.53 -0.93 -5.19
N PHE A 72 4.70 -1.01 -4.16
CA PHE A 72 4.96 -0.38 -2.88
C PHE A 72 4.58 -1.30 -1.71
N VAL A 73 5.17 -1.04 -0.55
CA VAL A 73 4.91 -1.73 0.70
C VAL A 73 4.70 -0.69 1.79
N SER A 74 3.64 -0.84 2.57
CA SER A 74 3.40 -0.06 3.77
C SER A 74 3.88 -0.85 5.00
N LEU A 75 4.64 -0.18 5.86
CA LEU A 75 5.14 -0.68 7.13
C LEU A 75 4.58 0.21 8.23
N ASP A 76 3.89 -0.39 9.19
CA ASP A 76 3.34 0.29 10.35
C ASP A 76 3.76 -0.44 11.62
N ALA A 77 4.23 0.30 12.61
CA ALA A 77 4.57 -0.23 13.92
C ALA A 77 4.18 0.76 15.02
N VAL A 78 3.72 0.24 16.16
CA VAL A 78 3.48 1.06 17.35
C VAL A 78 4.78 1.21 18.12
N VAL A 79 5.05 2.42 18.60
CA VAL A 79 6.22 2.75 19.40
C VAL A 79 5.83 2.77 20.87
N ARG A 80 6.60 2.06 21.69
CA ARG A 80 6.44 2.02 23.14
C ARG A 80 6.59 3.41 23.73
N GLU A 81 5.59 3.85 24.48
CA GLU A 81 5.54 5.20 25.03
C GLU A 81 6.69 5.44 26.03
N GLU A 82 7.06 4.43 26.81
CA GLU A 82 8.15 4.48 27.77
C GLU A 82 9.55 4.65 27.15
N CYS A 83 9.69 4.41 25.84
CA CYS A 83 10.96 4.54 25.13
C CYS A 83 11.19 5.94 24.55
N ILE A 84 10.16 6.79 24.53
CA ILE A 84 10.24 8.11 23.89
C ILE A 84 10.84 9.09 24.90
N PRO A 85 12.03 9.65 24.63
CA PRO A 85 12.67 10.56 25.57
C PRO A 85 11.89 11.88 25.69
N GLU A 86 11.98 12.48 26.87
CA GLU A 86 11.50 13.84 27.10
C GLU A 86 12.47 14.86 26.49
N GLY A 87 11.93 15.98 25.98
CA GLY A 87 12.69 17.07 25.37
C GLY A 87 12.83 16.98 23.86
N ASP A 88 12.66 18.12 23.18
CA ASP A 88 12.49 18.18 21.73
C ASP A 88 13.70 17.64 20.95
N GLY A 89 14.93 18.00 21.35
CA GLY A 89 16.15 17.54 20.67
C GLY A 89 16.45 16.04 20.86
N ALA A 90 16.19 15.48 22.05
CA ALA A 90 16.36 14.05 22.29
C ALA A 90 15.30 13.23 21.55
N LYS A 91 14.07 13.75 21.49
CA LYS A 91 12.96 13.14 20.75
C LYS A 91 13.20 13.11 19.26
N GLU A 92 13.71 14.19 18.67
CA GLU A 92 14.07 14.21 17.25
C GLU A 92 15.14 13.16 16.91
N ASN A 93 16.22 13.10 17.70
CA ASN A 93 17.26 12.09 17.54
C ASN A 93 16.74 10.67 17.67
N PHE A 94 15.85 10.42 18.64
CA PHE A 94 15.18 9.13 18.80
C PHE A 94 14.41 8.73 17.53
N TRP A 95 13.58 9.63 16.99
CA TRP A 95 12.81 9.35 15.79
C TRP A 95 13.69 9.16 14.55
N ASN A 96 14.79 9.91 14.42
CA ASN A 96 15.75 9.71 13.33
C ASN A 96 16.37 8.31 13.41
N ASN A 97 16.92 7.94 14.57
CA ASN A 97 17.56 6.63 14.76
C ASN A 97 16.57 5.47 14.56
N LEU A 98 15.34 5.61 15.05
CA LEU A 98 14.30 4.60 14.89
C LEU A 98 13.92 4.44 13.42
N ARG A 99 13.73 5.55 12.70
CA ARG A 99 13.37 5.55 11.29
C ARG A 99 14.47 4.94 10.42
N ASP A 100 15.70 5.37 10.62
CA ASP A 100 16.86 4.87 9.86
C ASP A 100 17.07 3.37 10.12
N GLY A 101 16.94 2.94 11.38
CA GLY A 101 17.05 1.54 11.78
C GLY A 101 16.03 0.64 11.09
N VAL A 102 14.75 1.02 11.17
CA VAL A 102 13.65 0.27 10.53
C VAL A 102 13.79 0.29 9.01
N LEU A 103 14.12 1.44 8.44
CA LEU A 103 14.27 1.58 6.99
C LEU A 103 15.41 0.70 6.47
N HIS A 104 16.57 0.74 7.11
CA HIS A 104 17.72 -0.06 6.71
C HIS A 104 17.42 -1.56 6.79
N PHE A 105 16.79 -1.99 7.89
CA PHE A 105 16.32 -3.37 8.07
C PHE A 105 15.37 -3.79 6.94
N ALA A 106 14.34 -2.99 6.69
CA ALA A 106 13.30 -3.31 5.74
C ALA A 106 13.82 -3.31 4.28
N LEU A 107 14.62 -2.32 3.89
CA LEU A 107 15.22 -2.26 2.56
C LEU A 107 16.19 -3.42 2.32
N THR A 108 17.01 -3.76 3.31
CA THR A 108 17.97 -4.87 3.17
C THR A 108 17.23 -6.19 2.94
N ALA A 109 16.16 -6.45 3.71
CA ALA A 109 15.37 -7.66 3.55
C ALA A 109 14.60 -7.70 2.20
N MET A 110 14.03 -6.57 1.77
CA MET A 110 13.21 -6.53 0.56
C MET A 110 14.02 -6.42 -0.74
N ALA A 111 15.20 -5.79 -0.72
CA ALA A 111 16.01 -5.58 -1.92
C ALA A 111 16.41 -6.91 -2.58
N GLU A 112 16.74 -7.92 -1.76
CA GLU A 112 17.07 -9.25 -2.25
C GLU A 112 15.86 -9.93 -2.93
N GLU A 113 14.67 -9.82 -2.33
CA GLU A 113 13.44 -10.37 -2.93
C GLU A 113 13.06 -9.64 -4.24
N VAL A 114 13.26 -8.31 -4.31
CA VAL A 114 13.05 -7.53 -5.54
C VAL A 114 14.02 -8.00 -6.62
N ARG A 115 15.31 -8.16 -6.30
CA ARG A 115 16.32 -8.67 -7.22
C ARG A 115 15.97 -10.06 -7.75
N GLN A 116 15.45 -10.95 -6.89
CA GLN A 116 15.00 -12.28 -7.30
C GLN A 116 13.77 -12.27 -8.19
N LEU A 117 12.81 -11.36 -7.94
CA LEU A 117 11.56 -11.28 -8.69
C LEU A 117 11.72 -10.61 -10.06
N PHE A 118 12.56 -9.58 -10.14
CA PHE A 118 12.63 -8.70 -11.31
C PHE A 118 14.01 -8.72 -12.02
N GLY A 119 14.98 -9.46 -11.46
CA GLY A 119 16.31 -9.68 -12.03
C GLY A 119 17.30 -8.56 -11.75
N ALA A 120 18.53 -8.73 -12.27
CA ALA A 120 19.66 -7.81 -12.05
C ALA A 120 19.42 -6.37 -12.56
N LYS A 121 18.48 -6.18 -13.50
CA LYS A 121 18.12 -4.84 -14.01
C LYS A 121 17.54 -3.93 -12.92
N CYS A 122 17.05 -4.50 -11.82
CA CYS A 122 16.51 -3.74 -10.70
C CYS A 122 17.55 -3.33 -9.64
N GLU A 123 18.84 -3.63 -9.82
CA GLU A 123 19.91 -3.23 -8.90
C GLU A 123 20.11 -1.71 -8.81
N SER A 124 19.72 -0.98 -9.87
CA SER A 124 19.80 0.50 -9.93
C SER A 124 18.46 1.19 -9.67
N ASN A 125 17.44 0.43 -9.24
CA ASN A 125 16.10 0.97 -9.08
C ASN A 125 16.04 2.01 -7.96
N LEU A 126 15.46 3.16 -8.27
CA LEU A 126 15.19 4.21 -7.29
C LEU A 126 14.09 3.76 -6.31
N VAL A 127 14.39 3.84 -5.02
CA VAL A 127 13.43 3.58 -3.94
C VAL A 127 13.06 4.90 -3.29
N ALA A 128 11.76 5.22 -3.28
CA ALA A 128 11.21 6.36 -2.58
C ALA A 128 10.57 5.90 -1.27
N VAL A 129 10.87 6.60 -0.17
CA VAL A 129 10.34 6.31 1.16
C VAL A 129 9.52 7.50 1.61
N PHE A 130 8.24 7.27 1.89
CA PHE A 130 7.35 8.27 2.47
C PHE A 130 7.12 7.92 3.93
N ASP A 131 7.48 8.83 4.81
CA ASP A 131 7.36 8.63 6.26
C ASP A 131 6.28 9.54 6.85
N ALA A 132 5.50 8.98 7.77
CA ALA A 132 4.46 9.65 8.54
C ALA A 132 4.51 9.21 10.02
N SER A 133 5.72 9.10 10.56
CA SER A 133 5.99 8.74 11.95
C SER A 133 5.62 9.87 12.93
N GLY A 134 5.15 9.48 14.12
CA GLY A 134 4.77 10.40 15.20
C GLY A 134 3.51 9.96 15.93
N TYR A 135 2.91 10.89 16.67
CA TYR A 135 1.66 10.62 17.38
C TYR A 135 0.48 10.53 16.40
N SER A 136 -0.28 9.43 16.47
CA SER A 136 -1.46 9.18 15.65
C SER A 136 -2.73 9.38 16.48
N PRO A 137 -3.49 10.49 16.29
CA PRO A 137 -4.70 10.75 17.07
C PRO A 137 -5.76 9.66 16.92
N SER A 138 -5.84 9.02 15.76
CA SER A 138 -6.81 7.94 15.49
C SER A 138 -6.50 6.64 16.25
N GLN A 139 -5.25 6.42 16.62
CA GLN A 139 -4.80 5.22 17.34
C GLN A 139 -4.48 5.53 18.81
N PHE A 140 -4.48 6.81 19.20
CA PHE A 140 -4.06 7.28 20.52
C PHE A 140 -2.67 6.72 20.92
N ALA A 141 -1.75 6.63 19.96
CA ALA A 141 -0.44 6.03 20.15
C ALA A 141 0.60 6.70 19.25
N ASN A 142 1.87 6.63 19.67
CA ASN A 142 3.00 6.95 18.80
C ASN A 142 3.24 5.79 17.85
N LYS A 143 3.33 6.09 16.55
CA LYS A 143 3.53 5.08 15.52
C LYS A 143 4.66 5.47 14.59
N LEU A 144 5.31 4.46 14.05
CA LEU A 144 6.12 4.54 12.86
C LEU A 144 5.26 4.11 11.68
N SER A 145 5.23 4.91 10.61
CA SER A 145 4.45 4.61 9.41
C SER A 145 5.28 4.97 8.18
N MET A 146 5.70 3.96 7.43
CA MET A 146 6.53 4.14 6.24
C MET A 146 5.88 3.49 5.03
N ARG A 147 5.96 4.17 3.89
CA ARG A 147 5.61 3.60 2.59
C ARG A 147 6.85 3.56 1.71
N ILE A 148 7.30 2.36 1.40
CA ILE A 148 8.46 2.10 0.55
C ILE A 148 7.94 1.83 -0.87
N ASN A 149 8.41 2.59 -1.85
CA ASN A 149 7.96 2.54 -3.24
C ASN A 149 9.14 2.28 -4.17
N PHE A 150 9.06 1.22 -4.97
CA PHE A 150 10.04 0.87 -5.99
C PHE A 150 9.67 1.58 -7.29
N VAL A 151 10.24 2.79 -7.48
CA VAL A 151 9.72 3.80 -8.41
C VAL A 151 9.69 3.30 -9.85
N GLU A 152 10.66 2.50 -10.27
CA GLU A 152 10.77 2.04 -11.66
C GLU A 152 10.01 0.73 -11.93
N ILE A 153 9.45 0.09 -10.89
CA ILE A 153 8.76 -1.19 -11.02
C ILE A 153 7.25 -0.96 -11.08
N ALA A 154 6.67 -1.32 -12.22
CA ALA A 154 5.23 -1.44 -12.40
C ALA A 154 4.86 -2.91 -12.61
N VAL A 155 3.85 -3.38 -11.87
CA VAL A 155 3.45 -4.79 -11.81
C VAL A 155 1.95 -4.94 -11.90
N SER A 156 1.48 -6.11 -12.33
CA SER A 156 0.07 -6.48 -12.18
C SER A 156 -0.29 -6.65 -10.70
N GLY A 157 -1.58 -6.56 -10.36
CA GLY A 157 -2.05 -6.79 -9.00
C GLY A 157 -1.68 -8.18 -8.45
N GLU A 158 -1.69 -9.22 -9.31
CA GLU A 158 -1.27 -10.57 -8.89
C GLU A 158 0.22 -10.62 -8.52
N THR A 159 1.09 -10.00 -9.33
CA THR A 159 2.52 -9.93 -9.05
C THR A 159 2.79 -9.08 -7.81
N ALA A 160 2.07 -7.97 -7.61
CA ALA A 160 2.16 -7.17 -6.39
C ALA A 160 1.82 -8.00 -5.14
N ARG A 161 0.76 -8.83 -5.21
CA ARG A 161 0.39 -9.73 -4.11
C ARG A 161 1.48 -10.75 -3.82
N LYS A 162 2.02 -11.42 -4.84
CA LYS A 162 3.13 -12.39 -4.69
C LYS A 162 4.39 -11.73 -4.13
N ALA A 163 4.72 -10.53 -4.59
CA ALA A 163 5.85 -9.75 -4.07
C ALA A 163 5.65 -9.42 -2.59
N ARG A 164 4.44 -8.98 -2.20
CA ARG A 164 4.11 -8.71 -0.81
C ARG A 164 4.27 -9.94 0.09
N GLU A 165 3.77 -11.10 -0.32
CA GLU A 165 3.91 -12.36 0.42
C GLU A 165 5.39 -12.70 0.66
N ARG A 166 6.23 -12.50 -0.36
CA ARG A 166 7.69 -12.69 -0.24
C ARG A 166 8.35 -11.67 0.69
N PHE A 167 7.99 -10.40 0.58
CA PHE A 167 8.53 -9.36 1.46
C PHE A 167 8.20 -9.61 2.93
N VAL A 168 6.95 -9.99 3.22
CA VAL A 168 6.55 -10.35 4.59
C VAL A 168 7.39 -11.53 5.09
N ALA A 169 7.49 -12.61 4.30
CA ALA A 169 8.30 -13.76 4.69
C ALA A 169 9.80 -13.41 4.86
N ALA A 170 10.35 -12.50 4.06
CA ALA A 170 11.73 -12.04 4.18
C ALA A 170 11.93 -11.18 5.44
N LEU A 171 10.99 -10.28 5.75
CA LEU A 171 11.00 -9.48 6.97
C LEU A 171 10.88 -10.36 8.21
N ASP A 172 10.01 -11.38 8.21
CA ASP A 172 9.88 -12.32 9.33
C ASP A 172 11.18 -13.09 9.58
N ARG A 173 11.83 -13.59 8.51
CA ARG A 173 13.13 -14.26 8.61
C ARG A 173 14.21 -13.33 9.14
N ALA A 174 14.27 -12.10 8.62
CA ALA A 174 15.23 -11.11 9.05
C ALA A 174 15.00 -10.71 10.51
N TRP A 175 13.74 -10.60 10.94
CA TRP A 175 13.35 -10.23 12.30
C TRP A 175 13.84 -11.22 13.34
N ALA A 176 13.85 -12.52 13.03
CA ALA A 176 14.37 -13.55 13.94
C ALA A 176 15.86 -13.35 14.29
N GLY A 177 16.62 -12.66 13.44
CA GLY A 177 18.03 -12.32 13.65
C GLY A 177 18.29 -10.89 14.14
N VAL A 178 17.24 -10.11 14.43
CA VAL A 178 17.40 -8.71 14.83
C VAL A 178 17.97 -8.61 16.25
N THR A 179 19.16 -8.03 16.36
CA THR A 179 19.81 -7.67 17.62
C THR A 179 19.93 -6.16 17.79
N TYR A 180 19.26 -5.39 16.93
CA TYR A 180 19.41 -3.94 16.87
C TYR A 180 18.72 -3.23 18.03
N ASP A 181 19.37 -2.19 18.53
CA ASP A 181 18.88 -1.38 19.65
C ASP A 181 17.51 -0.74 19.35
N TRP A 182 17.29 -0.30 18.11
CA TRP A 182 16.03 0.35 17.72
C TRP A 182 14.81 -0.57 17.83
N ALA A 183 14.99 -1.88 17.65
CA ALA A 183 13.87 -2.83 17.59
C ALA A 183 13.16 -2.98 18.94
N ARG A 184 13.87 -2.73 20.06
CA ARG A 184 13.29 -2.79 21.40
C ARG A 184 12.26 -1.70 21.67
N HIS A 185 12.28 -0.62 20.88
CA HIS A 185 11.36 0.52 21.03
C HIS A 185 10.00 0.27 20.37
N LEU A 186 9.87 -0.79 19.58
CA LEU A 186 8.62 -1.15 18.94
C LEU A 186 7.81 -2.10 19.82
N GLU A 187 6.50 -1.96 19.78
CA GLU A 187 5.61 -2.95 20.36
C GLU A 187 5.66 -4.24 19.52
N PRO A 188 5.72 -5.42 20.15
CA PRO A 188 5.65 -6.68 19.42
C PRO A 188 4.29 -6.79 18.74
N VAL A 189 4.31 -7.11 17.45
CA VAL A 189 3.07 -7.40 16.71
C VAL A 189 2.59 -8.79 17.09
N ASP A 190 1.52 -8.90 17.87
CA ASP A 190 0.90 -10.20 18.14
C ASP A 190 0.10 -10.67 16.92
N HIS A 191 0.76 -11.46 16.07
CA HIS A 191 0.15 -12.04 14.87
C HIS A 191 -0.96 -13.07 15.20
N ARG A 192 -1.06 -13.55 16.44
CA ARG A 192 -2.07 -14.56 16.85
C ARG A 192 -3.42 -13.94 17.15
N ALA A 193 -3.45 -12.71 17.67
CA ALA A 193 -4.69 -11.97 17.89
C ALA A 193 -5.42 -11.58 16.57
N GLN A 194 -4.76 -11.77 15.42
CA GLN A 194 -5.23 -11.35 14.10
C GLN A 194 -5.79 -12.50 13.24
N GLN A 195 -5.60 -13.76 13.65
CA GLN A 195 -6.17 -14.95 12.99
C GLN A 195 -7.49 -15.42 13.63
N GLY A 196 -8.29 -14.49 14.15
CA GLY A 196 -9.52 -14.84 14.86
C GLY A 196 -10.43 -15.80 14.07
N ASP A 197 -10.83 -16.86 14.79
CA ASP A 197 -11.95 -17.78 14.51
C ASP A 197 -13.21 -17.09 13.96
#